data_AF-A0A662S0S4-F1
#
_entry.id   AF-A0A662S0S4-F1
#
_cell.length_a   1.000
_cell.length_b   1.000
_cell.length_c   1.000
_cell.angle_alpha   90.00
_cell.angle_beta   90.00
_cell.angle_gamma   90.00
#
_symmetry.space_group_name_H-M   'P 1'
#
loop_
_entity.id
_entity.type
_entity.pdbx_description
1 polymer ?
#
loop_
_entity_poly.entity_id
_entity_poly.type
_entity_poly.pdbx_seq_one_letter_code
_entity_poly.pdbx_strand_id
1 'polypeptide(L)'
;MREDIDRILTEGVAGHEDLVRRVESFLHCYGFKTACATYHTIMPPDISEALKRLYIPTAIYLRHRADRIAVLEDPPLVFEWEAKTAFRKIPERDMYLEALPLVHHICLSYLDVKCLYVYFDPFNDLEIGFWVDDLPKISHICLPASDYYLQGRLEDYFKKVFSLFLPEVPIRKLESVRGSGEPFAVVRYKELIQLPHWGELILEQLERRRNV
;
A
#
# COMPACT_ATOMS: atom_id res chain seq x y z
N MET A 1 21.39 3.78 -22.28
CA MET A 1 19.91 3.96 -22.31
C MET A 1 19.14 2.66 -22.09
N ARG A 2 19.37 1.55 -22.82
CA ARG A 2 18.75 0.25 -22.44
C ARG A 2 19.39 -0.37 -21.18
N GLU A 3 20.72 -0.36 -21.10
CA GLU A 3 21.47 -0.87 -19.93
C GLU A 3 21.15 -0.13 -18.63
N ASP A 4 20.87 1.18 -18.70
CA ASP A 4 20.47 1.98 -17.52
C ASP A 4 19.06 1.63 -17.04
N ILE A 5 18.15 1.27 -17.95
CA ILE A 5 16.78 0.87 -17.60
C ILE A 5 16.79 -0.50 -16.94
N ASP A 6 17.52 -1.47 -17.50
CA ASP A 6 17.62 -2.81 -16.92
C ASP A 6 18.28 -2.78 -15.54
N ARG A 7 19.28 -1.92 -15.33
CA ARG A 7 19.91 -1.72 -14.02
C ARG A 7 18.95 -1.08 -13.00
N ILE A 8 18.21 -0.04 -13.39
CA ILE A 8 17.21 0.62 -12.53
C ILE A 8 16.07 -0.33 -12.16
N LEU A 9 15.60 -1.16 -13.10
CA LEU A 9 14.57 -2.15 -12.84
C LEU A 9 15.08 -3.23 -11.89
N THR A 10 16.31 -3.71 -12.07
CA THR A 10 16.92 -4.72 -11.19
C THR A 10 17.16 -4.19 -9.78
N GLU A 11 17.70 -2.96 -9.65
CA GLU A 11 17.91 -2.29 -8.36
C GLU A 11 16.57 -1.99 -7.65
N GLY A 12 15.54 -1.59 -8.40
CA GLY A 12 14.20 -1.32 -7.86
C GLY A 12 13.48 -2.58 -7.36
N VAL A 13 13.60 -3.70 -8.08
CA VAL A 13 13.06 -5.00 -7.64
C VAL A 13 13.80 -5.50 -6.40
N ALA A 14 15.14 -5.41 -6.40
CA ALA A 14 15.93 -5.78 -5.23
C ALA A 14 15.56 -4.94 -4.00
N GLY A 15 15.32 -3.64 -4.17
CA GLY A 15 14.87 -2.75 -3.10
C GLY A 15 13.48 -3.10 -2.54
N HIS A 16 12.55 -3.52 -3.40
CA HIS A 16 11.22 -3.95 -2.97
C HIS A 16 11.26 -5.26 -2.17
N GLU A 17 11.97 -6.27 -2.67
CA GLU A 17 12.13 -7.54 -1.97
C GLU A 17 12.88 -7.40 -0.64
N ASP A 18 13.84 -6.47 -0.57
CA ASP A 18 14.51 -6.13 0.68
C ASP A 18 13.57 -5.50 1.69
N LEU A 19 12.78 -4.49 1.29
CA LEU A 19 11.77 -3.88 2.15
C LEU A 19 10.79 -4.93 2.70
N VAL A 20 10.26 -5.79 1.82
CA VAL A 20 9.35 -6.88 2.22
C VAL A 20 10.00 -7.77 3.28
N ARG A 21 11.24 -8.23 3.06
CA ARG A 21 11.97 -9.07 4.02
C ARG A 21 12.20 -8.37 5.36
N ARG A 22 12.53 -7.07 5.35
CA ARG A 22 12.73 -6.29 6.58
C ARG A 22 11.45 -6.16 7.39
N VAL A 23 10.32 -5.86 6.73
CA VAL A 23 9.01 -5.75 7.37
C VAL A 23 8.58 -7.10 7.94
N GLU A 24 8.68 -8.19 7.17
CA GLU A 24 8.35 -9.54 7.66
C GLU A 24 9.25 -9.97 8.83
N SER A 25 10.56 -9.69 8.74
CA SER A 25 11.49 -9.99 9.83
C SER A 25 11.12 -9.23 11.10
N PHE A 26 10.81 -7.94 10.97
CA PHE A 26 10.32 -7.12 12.09
C PHE A 26 9.05 -7.73 12.69
N LEU A 27 8.04 -8.02 11.87
CA LEU A 27 6.78 -8.62 12.31
C LEU A 27 7.01 -9.95 13.04
N HIS A 28 7.85 -10.83 12.51
CA HIS A 28 8.22 -12.09 13.16
C HIS A 28 8.90 -11.89 14.51
N CYS A 29 9.80 -10.90 14.64
CA CYS A 29 10.42 -10.56 15.92
C CYS A 29 9.41 -10.14 17.00
N TYR A 30 8.25 -9.61 16.60
CA TYR A 30 7.14 -9.26 17.49
C TYR A 30 6.05 -10.33 17.58
N GLY A 31 6.31 -11.54 17.06
CA GLY A 31 5.43 -12.71 17.20
C GLY A 31 4.28 -12.77 16.20
N PHE A 32 4.25 -11.90 15.20
CA PHE A 32 3.28 -12.02 14.11
C PHE A 32 3.58 -13.26 13.27
N LYS A 33 2.54 -13.80 12.65
CA LYS A 33 2.63 -14.68 11.50
C LYS A 33 2.35 -13.85 10.25
N THR A 34 3.19 -13.94 9.21
CA THR A 34 2.94 -13.26 7.94
C THR A 34 2.61 -14.25 6.84
N ALA A 35 1.84 -13.80 5.85
CA ALA A 35 1.65 -14.53 4.61
C ALA A 35 1.39 -13.58 3.45
N CYS A 36 1.75 -14.05 2.26
CA CYS A 36 1.37 -13.44 1.00
C CYS A 36 0.60 -14.49 0.20
N ALA A 37 -0.72 -14.34 0.11
CA ALA A 37 -1.52 -15.12 -0.81
C ALA A 37 -1.68 -14.29 -2.09
N THR A 38 -1.02 -14.68 -3.17
CA THR A 38 -1.38 -14.18 -4.52
C THR A 38 -2.71 -14.77 -4.97
N TYR A 39 -3.31 -14.21 -6.04
CA TYR A 39 -4.61 -14.65 -6.58
C TYR A 39 -4.67 -16.14 -7.01
N HIS A 40 -3.52 -16.79 -7.19
CA HIS A 40 -3.39 -18.20 -7.55
C HIS A 40 -3.00 -19.11 -6.38
N THR A 41 -2.73 -18.55 -5.20
CA THR A 41 -2.24 -19.31 -4.05
C THR A 41 -3.25 -19.35 -2.93
N ILE A 42 -3.36 -20.50 -2.27
CA ILE A 42 -4.21 -20.66 -1.10
C ILE A 42 -3.44 -20.14 0.12
N MET A 43 -4.13 -19.43 1.02
CA MET A 43 -3.58 -18.99 2.30
C MET A 43 -3.00 -20.19 3.09
N PRO A 44 -1.80 -20.09 3.67
CA PRO A 44 -1.23 -21.16 4.47
C PRO A 44 -2.19 -21.64 5.59
N PRO A 45 -2.28 -22.96 5.86
CA PRO A 45 -3.23 -23.48 6.84
C PRO A 45 -3.09 -22.88 8.23
N ASP A 46 -1.86 -22.66 8.71
CA ASP A 46 -1.56 -22.08 10.01
C ASP A 46 -2.05 -20.62 10.15
N ILE A 47 -1.97 -19.85 9.07
CA ILE A 47 -2.51 -18.49 8.97
C ILE A 47 -4.04 -18.52 8.92
N SER A 48 -4.62 -19.41 8.11
CA SER A 48 -6.07 -19.59 8.03
C SER A 48 -6.67 -19.95 9.38
N GLU A 49 -6.04 -20.86 10.13
CA GLU A 49 -6.46 -21.24 11.47
C GLU A 49 -6.31 -20.08 12.48
N ALA A 50 -5.23 -19.30 12.42
CA ALA A 50 -5.06 -18.12 13.25
C ALA A 50 -6.17 -17.08 12.98
N LEU A 51 -6.47 -16.79 11.71
CA LEU A 51 -7.55 -15.88 11.31
C LEU A 51 -8.94 -16.38 11.74
N LYS A 52 -9.18 -17.70 11.74
CA LYS A 52 -10.46 -18.30 12.18
C LYS A 52 -10.73 -18.11 13.67
N ARG A 53 -9.68 -18.06 14.49
CA ARG A 53 -9.77 -17.86 15.95
C ARG A 53 -10.05 -16.41 16.35
N LEU A 54 -9.76 -15.47 15.45
CA LEU A 54 -9.93 -14.04 15.67
C LEU A 54 -11.28 -13.55 15.12
N TYR A 55 -12.11 -12.99 15.99
CA TYR A 55 -13.44 -12.44 15.65
C TYR A 55 -13.40 -10.91 15.50
N ILE A 56 -12.44 -10.41 14.73
CA ILE A 56 -12.31 -8.98 14.41
C ILE A 56 -12.57 -8.74 12.92
N PRO A 57 -13.06 -7.56 12.50
CA PRO A 57 -13.50 -7.32 11.12
C PRO A 57 -12.42 -7.64 10.08
N THR A 58 -11.19 -7.17 10.32
CA THR A 58 -10.04 -7.46 9.44
C THR A 58 -9.81 -8.97 9.30
N ALA A 59 -9.82 -9.74 10.40
CA ALA A 59 -9.60 -11.18 10.34
C ALA A 59 -10.71 -11.92 9.57
N ILE A 60 -11.97 -11.49 9.73
CA ILE A 60 -13.11 -12.07 9.00
C ILE A 60 -12.97 -11.81 7.50
N TYR A 61 -12.56 -10.60 7.12
CA TYR A 61 -12.36 -10.20 5.73
C TYR A 61 -11.25 -11.02 5.03
N LEU A 62 -10.12 -11.23 5.72
CA LEU A 62 -8.91 -11.81 5.10
C LEU A 62 -8.89 -13.33 4.94
N ARG A 63 -9.81 -14.07 5.58
CA ARG A 63 -9.84 -15.55 5.55
C ARG A 63 -9.88 -16.16 4.15
N HIS A 64 -10.31 -15.39 3.15
CA HIS A 64 -10.56 -15.84 1.79
C HIS A 64 -9.93 -14.94 0.73
N ARG A 65 -8.99 -14.07 1.12
CA ARG A 65 -8.42 -13.06 0.24
C ARG A 65 -6.94 -13.28 -0.03
N ALA A 66 -6.52 -12.68 -1.14
CA ALA A 66 -5.20 -12.81 -1.70
C ALA A 66 -4.47 -11.50 -1.47
N ASP A 67 -3.82 -11.38 -0.30
CA ASP A 67 -3.12 -10.18 0.10
C ASP A 67 -1.88 -10.53 0.95
N ARG A 68 -1.01 -9.54 1.18
CA ARG A 68 0.02 -9.62 2.22
C ARG A 68 -0.60 -9.24 3.55
N ILE A 69 -0.50 -10.13 4.52
CA ILE A 69 -1.17 -9.97 5.81
C ILE A 69 -0.22 -10.26 6.96
N ALA A 70 -0.51 -9.66 8.10
CA ALA A 70 0.14 -9.91 9.38
C ALA A 70 -0.92 -10.28 10.42
N VAL A 71 -0.67 -11.34 11.18
CA VAL A 71 -1.59 -11.89 12.18
C VAL A 71 -0.87 -12.09 13.51
N LEU A 72 -1.33 -11.41 14.56
CA LEU A 72 -0.96 -11.67 15.94
C LEU A 72 -2.22 -12.11 16.70
N GLU A 73 -2.18 -13.27 17.35
CA GLU A 73 -3.34 -13.83 18.07
C GLU A 73 -3.54 -13.20 19.45
N ASP A 74 -2.44 -12.83 20.14
CA ASP A 74 -2.48 -12.26 21.50
C ASP A 74 -1.31 -11.26 21.72
N PRO A 75 -1.58 -9.95 21.96
CA PRO A 75 -2.89 -9.33 21.83
C PRO A 75 -3.37 -9.35 20.36
N PRO A 76 -4.67 -9.47 20.10
CA PRO A 76 -5.19 -9.65 18.74
C PRO A 76 -4.94 -8.40 17.88
N LEU A 77 -4.15 -8.56 16.83
CA LEU A 77 -3.90 -7.54 15.82
C LEU A 77 -3.73 -8.20 14.45
N VAL A 78 -4.58 -7.80 13.50
CA VAL A 78 -4.55 -8.29 12.12
C VAL A 78 -4.62 -7.09 11.18
N PHE A 79 -3.81 -7.10 10.13
CA PHE A 79 -3.84 -6.09 9.07
C PHE A 79 -3.28 -6.63 7.75
N GLU A 80 -3.76 -6.05 6.66
CA GLU A 80 -3.10 -6.08 5.35
C GLU A 80 -1.92 -5.12 5.35
N TRP A 81 -0.92 -5.36 4.51
CA TRP A 81 0.12 -4.37 4.29
C TRP A 81 0.62 -4.35 2.85
N GLU A 82 0.95 -3.15 2.38
CA GLU A 82 1.37 -2.86 1.03
C GLU A 82 2.76 -2.25 1.01
N ALA A 83 3.70 -2.92 0.35
CA ALA A 83 5.06 -2.41 0.17
C ALA A 83 5.16 -1.58 -1.11
N LYS A 84 5.69 -0.37 -0.99
CA LYS A 84 5.98 0.50 -2.13
C LYS A 84 7.42 0.99 -2.04
N THR A 85 8.11 1.07 -3.17
CA THR A 85 9.48 1.57 -3.21
C THR A 85 9.63 2.66 -4.26
N ALA A 86 10.56 3.59 -4.04
CA ALA A 86 10.95 4.51 -5.10
C ALA A 86 11.73 3.75 -6.17
N PHE A 87 11.15 3.60 -7.36
CA PHE A 87 11.77 2.84 -8.46
C PHE A 87 12.80 3.63 -9.27
N ARG A 88 12.86 4.95 -9.11
CA ARG A 88 13.83 5.80 -9.84
C ARG A 88 14.08 7.09 -9.09
N LYS A 89 15.27 7.65 -9.28
CA LYS A 89 15.61 9.00 -8.83
C LYS A 89 14.83 10.03 -9.65
N ILE A 90 13.61 10.35 -9.21
CA ILE A 90 12.80 11.42 -9.78
C ILE A 90 13.22 12.72 -9.11
N PRO A 91 13.41 13.83 -9.86
CA PRO A 91 13.78 15.12 -9.26
C PRO A 91 12.86 15.55 -8.11
N GLU A 92 11.58 15.19 -8.21
CA GLU A 92 10.51 15.60 -7.30
C GLU A 92 10.42 14.75 -6.03
N ARG A 93 11.02 13.54 -6.01
CA ARG A 93 11.04 12.61 -4.85
C ARG A 93 9.66 12.27 -4.27
N ASP A 94 8.62 12.40 -5.08
CA ASP A 94 7.26 12.10 -4.67
C ASP A 94 7.00 10.60 -4.63
N MET A 95 6.01 10.21 -3.84
CA MET A 95 5.51 8.84 -3.78
C MET A 95 4.30 8.72 -4.70
N TYR A 96 4.27 7.62 -5.45
CA TYR A 96 3.21 7.30 -6.39
C TYR A 96 2.52 6.02 -5.94
N LEU A 97 1.21 6.09 -5.79
CA LEU A 97 0.36 5.00 -5.34
C LEU A 97 -0.62 4.64 -6.45
N GLU A 98 -0.78 3.36 -6.77
CA GLU A 98 -1.87 2.94 -7.63
C GLU A 98 -3.21 3.37 -7.01
N ALA A 99 -3.99 4.18 -7.72
CA ALA A 99 -5.14 4.87 -7.13
C ALA A 99 -6.32 3.91 -6.89
N LEU A 100 -6.49 2.90 -7.75
CA LEU A 100 -7.55 1.91 -7.60
C LEU A 100 -7.35 1.02 -6.34
N PRO A 101 -6.19 0.37 -6.13
CA PRO A 101 -5.91 -0.34 -4.88
C PRO A 101 -6.03 0.56 -3.65
N LEU A 102 -5.53 1.79 -3.72
CA LEU A 102 -5.68 2.74 -2.61
C LEU A 102 -7.16 2.98 -2.27
N VAL A 103 -8.01 3.25 -3.27
CA VAL A 103 -9.45 3.44 -3.07
C VAL A 103 -10.14 2.18 -2.56
N HIS A 104 -9.72 1.01 -3.03
CA HIS A 104 -10.20 -0.26 -2.49
C HIS A 104 -9.91 -0.36 -0.99
N HIS A 105 -8.68 -0.09 -0.55
CA HIS A 105 -8.34 -0.12 0.87
C HIS A 105 -9.06 0.97 1.68
N ILE A 106 -9.30 2.16 1.12
CA ILE A 106 -10.12 3.21 1.76
C ILE A 106 -11.56 2.71 1.95
N CYS A 107 -12.13 2.06 0.95
CA CYS A 107 -13.46 1.46 1.05
C CYS A 107 -13.52 0.43 2.18
N LEU A 108 -12.50 -0.43 2.28
CA LEU A 108 -12.40 -1.47 3.31
C LEU A 108 -12.15 -0.90 4.71
N SER A 109 -11.47 0.23 4.85
CA SER A 109 -11.23 0.85 6.16
C SER A 109 -12.54 1.33 6.83
N TYR A 110 -13.57 1.67 6.06
CA TYR A 110 -14.93 1.91 6.59
C TYR A 110 -15.57 0.66 7.23
N LEU A 111 -15.04 -0.53 6.95
CA LEU A 111 -15.42 -1.80 7.55
C LEU A 111 -14.43 -2.25 8.65
N ASP A 112 -13.57 -1.35 9.14
CA ASP A 112 -12.49 -1.64 10.11
C ASP A 112 -11.53 -2.75 9.63
N VAL A 113 -11.32 -2.81 8.31
CA VAL A 113 -10.23 -3.59 7.72
C VAL A 113 -8.98 -2.71 7.71
N LYS A 114 -7.98 -3.09 8.48
CA LYS A 114 -6.73 -2.34 8.60
C LYS A 114 -5.78 -2.70 7.48
N CYS A 115 -5.26 -1.67 6.79
CA CYS A 115 -4.21 -1.81 5.81
C CYS A 115 -3.10 -0.79 6.10
N LEU A 116 -1.85 -1.27 6.20
CA LEU A 116 -0.65 -0.47 6.40
C LEU A 116 0.09 -0.30 5.08
N TYR A 117 0.29 0.93 4.62
CA TYR A 117 1.23 1.20 3.54
C TYR A 117 2.62 1.41 4.14
N VAL A 118 3.60 0.65 3.64
CA VAL A 118 5.02 0.80 3.96
C VAL A 118 5.75 1.28 2.73
N TYR A 119 6.56 2.32 2.87
CA TYR A 119 7.29 2.93 1.77
C TYR A 119 8.77 3.09 2.09
N PHE A 120 9.61 2.74 1.11
CA PHE A 120 11.05 2.97 1.15
C PHE A 120 11.55 3.73 -0.07
N ASP A 121 12.25 4.83 0.18
CA ASP A 121 13.03 5.53 -0.83
C ASP A 121 14.53 5.25 -0.64
N PRO A 122 15.12 4.32 -1.40
CA PRO A 122 16.54 3.98 -1.30
C PRO A 122 17.48 5.14 -1.68
N PHE A 123 17.00 6.17 -2.39
CA PHE A 123 17.84 7.29 -2.82
C PHE A 123 18.01 8.35 -1.73
N ASN A 124 17.13 8.35 -0.74
CA ASN A 124 17.13 9.32 0.36
C ASN A 124 17.17 8.65 1.74
N ASP A 125 17.28 7.31 1.78
CA ASP A 125 17.26 6.50 3.00
C ASP A 125 16.04 6.83 3.88
N LEU A 126 14.87 6.95 3.24
CA LEU A 126 13.61 7.31 3.90
C LEU A 126 12.71 6.09 3.96
N GLU A 127 12.40 5.65 5.18
CA GLU A 127 11.41 4.61 5.47
C GLU A 127 10.27 5.19 6.28
N ILE A 128 9.07 5.07 5.74
CA ILE A 128 7.85 5.65 6.32
C ILE A 128 6.68 4.69 6.18
N GLY A 129 5.62 4.94 6.92
CA GLY A 129 4.34 4.28 6.70
C GLY A 129 3.15 5.16 7.04
N PHE A 130 1.97 4.66 6.70
CA PHE A 130 0.69 5.22 7.12
C PHE A 130 -0.40 4.15 7.08
N TRP A 131 -1.36 4.26 7.99
CA TRP A 131 -2.58 3.45 7.92
C TRP A 131 -3.57 4.06 6.94
N VAL A 132 -4.36 3.24 6.25
CA VAL A 132 -5.30 3.74 5.24
C VAL A 132 -6.45 4.57 5.84
N ASP A 133 -6.76 4.39 7.12
CA ASP A 133 -7.70 5.25 7.86
C ASP A 133 -7.07 6.59 8.31
N ASP A 134 -5.76 6.79 8.10
CA ASP A 134 -5.02 8.01 8.40
C ASP A 134 -4.09 8.38 7.21
N LEU A 135 -4.72 8.74 6.09
CA LEU A 135 -4.01 9.01 4.85
C LEU A 135 -3.15 10.28 4.92
N PRO A 136 -1.93 10.26 4.34
CA PRO A 136 -1.21 11.49 4.08
C PRO A 136 -1.95 12.35 3.07
N LYS A 137 -1.61 13.64 3.03
CA LYS A 137 -2.16 14.56 2.05
C LYS A 137 -1.80 14.16 0.61
N ILE A 138 -2.79 13.65 -0.11
CA ILE A 138 -2.67 13.36 -1.53
C ILE A 138 -2.76 14.68 -2.32
N SER A 139 -1.73 14.98 -3.11
CA SER A 139 -1.65 16.22 -3.87
C SER A 139 -2.57 16.23 -5.08
N HIS A 140 -2.66 15.11 -5.79
CA HIS A 140 -3.50 14.94 -6.97
C HIS A 140 -3.55 13.46 -7.37
N ILE A 141 -4.54 13.10 -8.19
CA ILE A 141 -4.61 11.82 -8.90
C ILE A 141 -4.34 12.08 -10.37
N CYS A 142 -3.44 11.30 -10.96
CA CYS A 142 -3.16 11.31 -12.39
C CYS A 142 -4.00 10.25 -13.10
N LEU A 143 -4.76 10.67 -14.11
CA LEU A 143 -5.36 9.78 -15.10
C LEU A 143 -4.50 9.78 -16.36
N PRO A 144 -4.17 8.60 -16.93
CA PRO A 144 -3.52 8.51 -18.22
C PRO A 144 -4.35 9.13 -19.35
N ALA A 145 -3.69 9.41 -20.47
CA ALA A 145 -4.30 10.05 -21.63
C ALA A 145 -5.49 9.22 -22.17
N SER A 146 -6.49 9.94 -22.69
CA SER A 146 -7.78 9.41 -23.16
C SER A 146 -7.68 8.28 -24.19
N ASP A 147 -6.58 8.25 -24.94
CA ASP A 147 -6.38 7.35 -26.08
C ASP A 147 -6.25 5.88 -25.64
N TYR A 148 -5.85 5.67 -24.37
CA TYR A 148 -5.80 4.35 -23.71
C TYR A 148 -7.15 3.93 -23.12
N TYR A 149 -8.01 4.89 -22.79
CA TYR A 149 -9.29 4.67 -22.14
C TYR A 149 -10.41 4.63 -23.16
N LEU A 150 -10.72 3.40 -23.63
CA LEU A 150 -11.87 3.04 -24.46
C LEU A 150 -12.98 4.13 -24.50
N GLN A 151 -12.82 5.10 -25.41
CA GLN A 151 -13.80 6.13 -25.73
C GLN A 151 -14.40 6.88 -24.52
N GLY A 152 -13.57 7.34 -23.57
CA GLY A 152 -13.97 8.28 -22.49
C GLY A 152 -14.84 7.70 -21.35
N ARG A 153 -15.47 6.53 -21.54
CA ARG A 153 -16.32 5.90 -20.51
C ARG A 153 -15.54 5.52 -19.25
N LEU A 154 -14.32 5.03 -19.41
CA LEU A 154 -13.44 4.68 -18.29
C LEU A 154 -12.96 5.93 -17.53
N GLU A 155 -12.75 7.05 -18.23
CA GLU A 155 -12.38 8.31 -17.59
C GLU A 155 -13.48 8.80 -16.64
N ASP A 156 -14.72 8.83 -17.11
CA ASP A 156 -15.86 9.24 -16.29
C ASP A 156 -16.07 8.29 -15.10
N TYR A 157 -15.85 6.99 -15.30
CA TYR A 157 -15.87 6.00 -14.23
C TYR A 157 -14.82 6.32 -13.16
N PHE A 158 -13.55 6.51 -13.56
CA PHE A 158 -12.48 6.82 -12.61
C PHE A 158 -12.72 8.13 -11.87
N LYS A 159 -13.15 9.18 -12.59
CA LYS A 159 -13.50 10.46 -11.96
C LYS A 159 -14.57 10.28 -10.89
N LYS A 160 -15.65 9.55 -11.20
CA LYS A 160 -16.73 9.29 -10.24
C LYS A 160 -16.24 8.52 -9.03
N VAL A 161 -15.49 7.44 -9.23
CA VAL A 161 -14.95 6.62 -8.14
C VAL A 161 -14.00 7.44 -7.27
N PHE A 162 -13.05 8.15 -7.86
CA PHE A 162 -12.06 8.92 -7.11
C PHE A 162 -12.68 10.13 -6.40
N SER A 163 -13.64 10.82 -7.01
CA SER A 163 -14.38 11.88 -6.33
C SER A 163 -15.25 11.39 -5.17
N LEU A 164 -15.66 10.11 -5.17
CA LEU A 164 -16.43 9.54 -4.06
C LEU A 164 -15.56 9.30 -2.82
N PHE A 165 -14.37 8.71 -3.00
CA PHE A 165 -13.49 8.32 -1.89
C PHE A 165 -12.42 9.35 -1.53
N LEU A 166 -12.09 10.25 -2.47
CA LEU A 166 -11.08 11.31 -2.34
C LEU A 166 -11.63 12.64 -2.88
N PRO A 167 -12.73 13.17 -2.30
CA PRO A 167 -13.50 14.28 -2.90
C PRO A 167 -12.71 15.57 -3.07
N GLU A 168 -11.71 15.82 -2.23
CA GLU A 168 -10.91 17.05 -2.24
C GLU A 168 -9.64 16.94 -3.11
N VAL A 169 -9.34 15.75 -3.63
CA VAL A 169 -8.10 15.51 -4.37
C VAL A 169 -8.30 15.87 -5.85
N PRO A 170 -7.54 16.83 -6.40
CA PRO A 170 -7.69 17.22 -7.79
C PRO A 170 -7.25 16.10 -8.73
N ILE A 171 -8.02 15.88 -9.79
CA ILE A 171 -7.71 14.89 -10.83
C ILE A 171 -7.06 15.60 -12.02
N ARG A 172 -5.87 15.15 -12.42
CA ARG A 172 -5.09 15.67 -13.54
C ARG A 172 -4.99 14.63 -14.65
N LYS A 173 -5.01 15.08 -15.89
CA LYS A 173 -4.70 14.22 -17.04
C LYS A 173 -3.21 14.27 -17.34
N LEU A 174 -2.64 13.13 -17.67
CA LEU A 174 -1.31 13.05 -18.24
C LEU A 174 -1.37 13.33 -19.74
N GLU A 175 -0.42 14.12 -20.22
CA GLU A 175 -0.27 14.41 -21.65
C GLU A 175 0.25 13.20 -22.43
N SER A 176 1.01 12.31 -21.77
CA SER A 176 1.49 11.06 -22.36
C SER A 176 1.60 9.97 -21.31
N VAL A 177 1.39 8.73 -21.73
CA VAL A 177 1.50 7.54 -20.87
C VAL A 177 2.86 6.88 -21.14
N ARG A 178 3.67 6.72 -20.09
CA ARG A 178 4.87 5.87 -20.11
C ARG A 178 4.75 4.90 -18.94
N GLY A 179 4.25 3.68 -19.19
CA GLY A 179 4.02 2.66 -18.15
C GLY A 179 2.73 1.86 -18.35
N SER A 180 2.19 1.32 -17.25
CA SER A 180 1.00 0.44 -17.24
C SER A 180 -0.29 1.12 -17.71
N GLY A 181 -0.34 2.46 -17.71
CA GLY A 181 -1.55 3.20 -18.03
C GLY A 181 -2.61 3.11 -16.93
N GLU A 182 -2.20 2.86 -15.69
CA GLU A 182 -3.09 2.85 -14.54
C GLU A 182 -3.15 4.23 -13.87
N PRO A 183 -4.30 4.62 -13.29
CA PRO A 183 -4.38 5.80 -12.47
C PRO A 183 -3.50 5.70 -11.22
N PHE A 184 -2.87 6.81 -10.84
CA PHE A 184 -2.07 6.86 -9.62
C PHE A 184 -2.27 8.15 -8.83
N ALA A 185 -2.26 8.03 -7.50
CA ALA A 185 -2.25 9.13 -6.56
C ALA A 185 -0.80 9.57 -6.28
N VAL A 186 -0.60 10.88 -6.08
CA VAL A 186 0.72 11.47 -5.81
C VAL A 186 0.73 12.07 -4.41
N VAL A 187 1.66 11.61 -3.57
CA VAL A 187 1.95 12.20 -2.26
C VAL A 187 3.29 12.93 -2.36
N ARG A 188 3.31 14.21 -2.01
CA ARG A 188 4.50 15.05 -2.20
C ARG A 188 5.57 14.72 -1.18
N TYR A 189 6.85 14.80 -1.57
CA TYR A 189 7.98 14.54 -0.68
C TYR A 189 7.90 15.29 0.66
N LYS A 190 7.49 16.56 0.64
CA LYS A 190 7.33 17.39 1.85
C LYS A 190 6.32 16.85 2.86
N GLU A 191 5.35 16.07 2.40
CA GLU A 191 4.35 15.40 3.24
C GLU A 191 4.93 14.06 3.72
N LEU A 192 5.67 13.35 2.86
CA LEU A 192 6.30 12.05 3.20
C LEU A 192 7.28 12.16 4.36
N ILE A 193 8.14 13.18 4.37
CA ILE A 193 9.14 13.35 5.44
C ILE A 193 8.54 13.67 6.82
N GLN A 194 7.24 13.92 6.89
CA GLN A 194 6.51 14.14 8.14
C GLN A 194 5.86 12.86 8.67
N LEU A 195 5.83 11.81 7.85
CA LEU A 195 5.24 10.53 8.24
C LEU A 195 6.19 9.76 9.16
N PRO A 196 5.65 9.01 10.13
CA PRO A 196 6.46 8.19 11.01
C PRO A 196 7.05 7.00 10.27
N HIS A 197 8.04 6.37 10.89
CA HIS A 197 8.57 5.11 10.41
C HIS A 197 7.49 4.02 10.53
N TRP A 198 7.35 3.15 9.52
CA TRP A 198 6.30 2.12 9.50
C TRP A 198 6.36 1.18 10.72
N GLY A 199 7.56 0.92 11.25
CA GLY A 199 7.74 0.09 12.45
C GLY A 199 7.15 0.75 13.70
N GLU A 200 7.24 2.07 13.82
CA GLU A 200 6.67 2.82 14.96
C GLU A 200 5.15 2.70 14.98
N LEU A 201 4.51 2.79 13.81
CA LEU A 201 3.06 2.62 13.65
C LEU A 201 2.57 1.25 14.12
N ILE A 202 3.34 0.18 13.85
CA ILE A 202 3.00 -1.18 14.30
C ILE A 202 3.12 -1.26 15.82
N LEU A 203 4.22 -0.73 16.39
CA LEU A 203 4.45 -0.74 17.84
C LEU A 203 3.38 0.04 18.60
N GLU A 204 2.97 1.19 18.08
CA GLU A 204 1.89 1.99 18.66
C GLU A 204 0.58 1.21 18.71
N GLN A 205 0.22 0.49 17.64
CA GLN A 205 -0.99 -0.36 17.65
C GLN A 205 -0.86 -1.50 18.67
N LEU A 206 0.30 -2.14 18.79
CA LEU A 206 0.52 -3.18 19.79
C LEU A 206 0.38 -2.64 21.21
N GLU A 207 0.95 -1.47 21.50
CA GLU A 207 0.84 -0.83 22.80
C GLU A 207 -0.62 -0.47 23.14
N ARG A 208 -1.35 0.12 22.19
CA ARG A 208 -2.79 0.41 22.34
C ARG A 208 -3.58 -0.86 22.68
N ARG A 209 -3.23 -2.02 22.10
CA ARG A 209 -3.93 -3.30 22.36
C ARG A 209 -3.56 -3.94 23.69
N ARG A 210 -2.36 -3.69 24.23
CA ARG A 210 -1.94 -4.19 25.55
C ARG A 210 -2.55 -3.41 26.71
N ASN A 211 -2.97 -2.17 26.46
CA ASN A 211 -3.52 -1.26 27.46
C ASN A 211 -5.06 -1.29 27.54
N VAL A 212 -5.72 -2.15 26.75
CA VAL A 212 -7.18 -2.38 26.73
C VAL A 212 -7.48 -3.73 27.36
#